data_AF-A0A0W0UN85-F1
#
_entry.id   AF-A0A0W0UN85-F1
#
_cell.length_a   1.000
_cell.length_b   1.000
_cell.length_c   1.000
_cell.angle_alpha   90.00
_cell.angle_beta   90.00
_cell.angle_gamma   90.00
#
_symmetry.space_group_name_H-M   'P 1'
#
loop_
_entity.id
_entity.type
_entity.pdbx_description
1 polymer ?
#
loop_
_entity_poly.entity_id
_entity_poly.type
_entity_poly.pdbx_seq_one_letter_code
_entity_poly.pdbx_strand_id
1 'polypeptide(L)'
;MLNNWFYKSIIGISKFILPVVLLLLLAPQLMRFSTELSSMNDFFKIHQVGFLLCHMLFYIALYLAWPKLITGMVNRRQDELDEAQIKLALQAKYYLLAALIFFELLIWWR
;
A
#
# COMPACT_ATOMS: atom_id res chain seq x y z
N MET A 1 6.15 19.36 36.02
CA MET A 1 6.61 19.94 34.73
C MET A 1 7.78 19.17 34.12
N LEU A 2 8.78 18.75 34.90
CA LEU A 2 9.92 17.96 34.42
C LEU A 2 9.50 16.72 33.60
N ASN A 3 8.51 15.96 34.08
CA ASN A 3 8.04 14.73 33.42
C ASN A 3 7.49 14.99 32.00
N ASN A 4 6.76 16.08 31.79
CA ASN A 4 6.23 16.47 30.47
C ASN A 4 7.34 16.94 29.52
N TRP A 5 8.40 17.56 30.03
CA TRP A 5 9.54 17.98 29.23
C TRP A 5 10.37 16.77 28.80
N PHE A 6 10.65 15.84 29.71
CA PHE A 6 11.30 14.57 29.39
C PHE A 6 10.51 13.76 28.37
N TYR A 7 9.19 13.64 28.53
CA TYR A 7 8.33 12.91 27.60
C TYR A 7 8.31 13.53 26.20
N LYS A 8 8.22 14.88 26.12
CA LYS A 8 8.28 15.60 24.84
C LYS A 8 9.66 15.49 24.18
N SER A 9 10.74 15.52 24.95
CA SER A 9 12.10 15.33 24.46
C SER A 9 12.33 13.91 23.94
N ILE A 10 11.85 12.88 24.64
CA ILE A 10 11.96 11.48 24.19
C ILE A 10 11.17 11.26 22.89
N ILE A 11 9.95 11.81 22.78
CA ILE A 11 9.15 11.74 21.55
C ILE A 11 9.84 12.50 20.41
N GLY A 12 10.39 13.68 20.69
CA GLY A 12 11.12 14.47 19.69
C GLY A 12 12.35 13.74 19.19
N ILE A 13 13.14 13.19 20.10
CA ILE A 13 14.37 12.45 19.79
C ILE A 13 14.04 11.14 19.06
N SER A 14 13.03 10.37 19.50
CA SER A 14 12.67 9.11 18.86
C SER A 14 12.16 9.32 17.43
N LYS A 15 11.44 10.40 17.14
CA LYS A 15 10.99 10.73 15.78
C LYS A 15 12.13 10.90 14.78
N PHE A 16 13.33 11.27 15.22
CA PHE A 16 14.49 11.45 14.34
C PHE A 16 15.50 10.31 14.46
N ILE A 17 15.78 9.82 15.66
CA ILE A 17 16.73 8.73 15.89
C ILE A 17 16.17 7.40 15.40
N LEU A 18 14.90 7.11 15.63
CA LEU A 18 14.31 5.82 15.26
C LEU A 18 14.35 5.58 13.74
N PRO A 19 13.94 6.52 12.86
CA PRO A 19 14.08 6.33 11.41
C PRO A 19 15.54 6.19 10.97
N VAL A 20 16.46 6.95 11.57
CA VAL A 20 17.89 6.91 11.20
C VAL A 20 18.52 5.58 11.60
N VAL A 21 18.25 5.09 12.81
CA VAL A 21 18.71 3.78 13.29
C VAL A 21 18.09 2.67 12.44
N LEU A 22 16.79 2.77 12.13
CA LEU A 22 16.12 1.82 11.27
C LEU A 22 16.75 1.78 9.87
N LEU A 23 17.06 2.94 9.27
CA LEU A 23 17.76 3.04 7.99
C LEU A 23 19.17 2.43 8.06
N LEU A 24 19.92 2.69 9.14
CA LEU A 24 21.25 2.12 9.34
C LEU A 24 21.23 0.59 9.49
N LEU A 25 20.15 0.03 10.04
CA LEU A 25 19.97 -1.42 10.15
C LEU A 25 19.47 -2.06 8.85
N LEU A 26 18.58 -1.37 8.13
CA LEU A 26 17.98 -1.87 6.89
C LEU A 26 18.94 -1.75 5.69
N ALA A 27 19.70 -0.66 5.57
CA ALA A 27 20.60 -0.42 4.45
C ALA A 27 21.60 -1.59 4.19
N PRO A 28 22.34 -2.12 5.17
CA PRO A 28 23.24 -3.24 4.94
C PRO A 28 22.48 -4.55 4.65
N GLN A 29 21.27 -4.75 5.19
CA GLN A 29 20.44 -5.90 4.84
C GLN A 29 19.99 -5.83 3.38
N LEU A 30 19.52 -4.66 2.91
CA LEU A 30 19.18 -4.41 1.52
C LEU A 30 20.37 -4.60 0.58
N MET A 31 21.55 -4.13 0.97
CA MET A 31 22.79 -4.36 0.21
C MET A 31 23.17 -5.85 0.17
N ARG A 32 22.94 -6.60 1.25
CA ARG A 32 23.23 -8.05 1.26
C ARG A 32 22.33 -8.82 0.30
N PHE A 33 21.09 -8.38 0.13
CA PHE A 33 20.14 -8.95 -0.84
C PHE A 33 20.19 -8.27 -2.22
N SER A 34 21.18 -7.41 -2.49
CA SER A 34 21.20 -6.60 -3.72
C SER A 34 21.25 -7.45 -4.97
N THR A 35 21.90 -8.61 -4.91
CA THR A 35 22.09 -9.52 -6.04
C THR A 35 20.78 -10.22 -6.39
N GLU A 36 20.06 -10.70 -5.38
CA GLU A 36 18.73 -11.28 -5.50
C GLU A 36 17.69 -10.22 -5.92
N LEU A 37 17.79 -9.01 -5.37
CA LEU A 37 16.97 -7.88 -5.80
C LEU A 37 17.25 -7.50 -7.26
N SER A 38 18.51 -7.56 -7.70
CA SER A 38 18.89 -7.28 -9.08
C SER A 38 18.35 -8.35 -10.03
N SER A 39 18.48 -9.64 -9.69
CA SER A 39 17.96 -10.72 -10.52
C SER A 39 16.42 -10.72 -10.59
N MET A 40 15.74 -10.39 -9.48
CA MET A 40 14.30 -10.14 -9.48
C MET A 40 13.95 -8.95 -10.37
N ASN A 41 14.70 -7.84 -10.27
CA ASN A 41 14.48 -6.66 -11.11
C ASN A 41 14.69 -6.96 -12.60
N ASP A 42 15.66 -7.81 -12.95
CA ASP A 42 15.87 -8.24 -14.33
C ASP A 42 14.75 -9.17 -14.82
N PHE A 43 14.26 -10.08 -13.96
CA PHE A 43 13.07 -10.87 -14.24
C PHE A 43 11.83 -9.99 -14.49
N PHE A 44 11.63 -8.96 -13.65
CA PHE A 44 10.53 -8.00 -13.80
C PHE A 44 10.67 -7.15 -15.07
N LYS A 45 11.89 -6.78 -15.48
CA LYS A 45 12.13 -6.09 -16.75
C LYS A 45 11.78 -6.97 -17.95
N ILE A 46 12.21 -8.23 -17.93
CA ILE A 46 11.92 -9.19 -19.01
C ILE A 46 10.41 -9.42 -19.15
N HIS A 47 9.70 -9.54 -18.02
CA HIS A 47 8.27 -9.80 -17.97
C HIS A 47 7.41 -8.54 -17.76
N GLN A 48 7.97 -7.34 -17.97
CA GLN A 48 7.36 -6.07 -17.58
C GLN A 48 5.97 -5.90 -18.20
N VAL A 49 5.83 -6.21 -19.49
CA VAL A 49 4.55 -6.11 -20.20
C VAL A 49 3.53 -7.12 -19.65
N GLY A 50 3.95 -8.36 -19.41
CA GLY A 50 3.07 -9.39 -18.85
C GLY A 50 2.62 -9.05 -17.42
N PHE A 51 3.53 -8.51 -16.62
CA PHE A 51 3.22 -8.03 -15.28
C PHE A 51 2.24 -6.85 -15.32
N LEU A 52 2.46 -5.86 -16.20
CA LEU A 52 1.56 -4.72 -16.38
C LEU A 52 0.15 -5.17 -16.78
N LEU A 53 0.04 -6.08 -17.75
CA LEU A 53 -1.24 -6.62 -18.20
C LEU A 53 -1.94 -7.41 -17.09
N CYS A 54 -1.22 -8.29 -16.39
CA CYS A 54 -1.77 -9.03 -15.25
C CYS A 54 -2.24 -8.09 -14.14
N HIS A 55 -1.47 -7.02 -13.87
CA HIS A 55 -1.79 -6.01 -12.86
C HIS A 55 -3.05 -5.20 -13.23
N MET A 56 -3.16 -4.74 -14.48
CA MET A 56 -4.36 -4.08 -14.99
C MET A 56 -5.58 -5.00 -14.88
N LEU A 57 -5.46 -6.25 -15.35
CA LEU A 57 -6.53 -7.23 -15.28
C LEU A 57 -6.97 -7.50 -13.84
N PHE A 58 -6.03 -7.59 -12.90
CA PHE A 58 -6.31 -7.73 -11.48
C PHE A 58 -7.12 -6.54 -10.94
N TYR A 59 -6.71 -5.31 -11.24
CA TYR A 59 -7.42 -4.11 -10.80
C TYR A 59 -8.81 -4.00 -11.42
N ILE A 60 -8.97 -4.34 -12.71
CA ILE A 60 -10.27 -4.35 -13.39
C ILE A 60 -11.19 -5.41 -12.75
N ALA A 61 -10.68 -6.63 -12.55
CA ALA A 61 -11.44 -7.70 -11.92
C ALA A 61 -11.88 -7.31 -10.51
N LEU A 62 -10.98 -6.70 -9.73
CA LEU A 62 -11.27 -6.24 -8.37
C LEU A 62 -12.27 -5.08 -8.37
N TYR A 63 -12.15 -4.12 -9.29
CA TYR A 63 -13.10 -3.01 -9.44
C TYR A 63 -14.52 -3.51 -9.78
N LEU A 64 -14.64 -4.50 -10.67
CA LEU A 64 -15.92 -5.11 -11.04
C LEU A 64 -16.48 -6.01 -9.93
N ALA A 65 -15.63 -6.72 -9.21
CA ALA A 65 -16.03 -7.58 -8.10
C ALA A 65 -16.37 -6.79 -6.84
N TRP A 66 -15.80 -5.59 -6.65
CA TRP A 66 -15.98 -4.76 -5.46
C TRP A 66 -17.44 -4.56 -5.04
N PRO A 67 -18.37 -4.10 -5.89
CA PRO A 67 -19.77 -3.95 -5.50
C PRO A 67 -20.40 -5.28 -5.08
N LYS A 68 -20.06 -6.40 -5.74
CA LYS A 68 -20.57 -7.73 -5.35
C LYS A 68 -20.04 -8.15 -3.98
N LEU A 69 -18.78 -7.86 -3.68
CA LEU A 69 -18.19 -8.13 -2.37
C LEU A 69 -18.85 -7.29 -1.27
N ILE A 70 -19.02 -5.98 -1.50
CA ILE A 70 -19.69 -5.10 -0.53
C ILE A 70 -21.13 -5.56 -0.31
N THR A 71 -21.93 -5.77 -1.36
CA THR A 71 -23.31 -6.24 -1.21
C THR A 71 -23.39 -7.61 -0.54
N GLY A 72 -22.47 -8.54 -0.83
CA GLY A 72 -22.40 -9.84 -0.16
C GLY A 72 -22.09 -9.75 1.33
N MET A 73 -21.25 -8.79 1.74
CA MET A 73 -20.96 -8.53 3.15
C MET A 73 -22.11 -7.79 3.86
N VAL A 74 -22.70 -6.80 3.20
CA VAL A 74 -23.84 -6.03 3.72
C VAL A 74 -25.05 -6.94 3.94
N ASN A 75 -25.37 -7.82 2.99
CA ASN A 75 -26.49 -8.77 3.11
C ASN A 75 -26.36 -9.73 4.31
N ARG A 76 -25.14 -9.93 4.85
CA ARG A 76 -24.90 -10.76 6.03
C ARG A 76 -25.03 -9.97 7.35
N ARG A 77 -25.03 -8.64 7.30
CA ARG A 77 -24.90 -7.72 8.45
C ARG A 77 -25.83 -6.50 8.31
N GLN A 78 -26.99 -6.65 7.65
CA GLN A 78 -27.84 -5.52 7.26
C GLN A 78 -28.26 -4.65 8.45
N ASP A 79 -28.39 -5.21 9.64
CA ASP A 79 -28.84 -4.48 10.83
C ASP A 79 -27.73 -3.62 11.49
N GLU A 80 -26.46 -3.78 11.10
CA GLU A 80 -25.31 -3.10 11.76
C GLU A 80 -24.75 -1.92 10.95
N LEU A 81 -25.15 -1.73 9.69
CA LEU A 81 -24.50 -0.81 8.75
C LEU A 81 -25.45 0.30 8.28
N ASP A 82 -25.03 1.54 8.50
CA ASP A 82 -25.73 2.73 8.02
C ASP A 82 -25.57 2.90 6.50
N GLU A 83 -26.59 3.45 5.83
CA GLU A 83 -26.59 3.67 4.37
C GLU A 83 -25.41 4.55 3.93
N ALA A 84 -25.02 5.53 4.76
CA ALA A 84 -23.87 6.37 4.48
C ALA A 84 -22.56 5.57 4.46
N GLN A 85 -22.40 4.60 5.35
CA GLN A 85 -21.21 3.73 5.41
C GLN A 85 -21.14 2.80 4.21
N ILE A 86 -22.29 2.25 3.79
CA ILE A 86 -22.40 1.40 2.59
C ILE A 86 -22.01 2.20 1.34
N LYS A 87 -22.48 3.45 1.24
CA LYS A 87 -22.15 4.35 0.12
C LYS A 87 -20.65 4.66 0.07
N LEU A 88 -20.04 4.94 1.23
CA LEU A 88 -18.61 5.16 1.37
C LEU A 88 -17.80 3.91 0.94
N ALA A 89 -18.22 2.73 1.39
CA ALA A 89 -17.58 1.47 1.03
C ALA A 89 -17.68 1.18 -0.48
N LEU A 90 -18.81 1.49 -1.12
CA LEU A 90 -18.98 1.35 -2.57
C LEU A 90 -18.13 2.35 -3.36
N GLN A 91 -17.94 3.57 -2.83
CA GLN A 91 -17.06 4.58 -3.42
C GLN A 91 -15.57 4.21 -3.31
N ALA A 92 -15.20 3.32 -2.39
CA ALA A 92 -13.80 2.92 -2.23
C ALA A 92 -13.18 2.27 -3.48
N LYS A 93 -14.01 1.81 -4.42
CA LYS A 93 -13.57 1.36 -5.75
C LYS A 93 -12.77 2.41 -6.53
N TYR A 94 -12.98 3.70 -6.27
CA TYR A 94 -12.21 4.76 -6.93
C TYR A 94 -10.78 4.87 -6.38
N TYR A 95 -10.54 4.48 -5.13
CA TYR A 95 -9.18 4.37 -4.60
C TYR A 95 -8.40 3.24 -5.27
N LEU A 96 -9.07 2.17 -5.70
CA LEU A 96 -8.46 1.13 -6.53
C LEU A 96 -7.99 1.70 -7.87
N LEU A 97 -8.80 2.51 -8.55
CA LEU A 97 -8.39 3.18 -9.78
C LEU A 97 -7.23 4.15 -9.55
N ALA A 98 -7.28 4.93 -8.46
CA ALA A 98 -6.19 5.84 -8.12
C ALA A 98 -4.87 5.09 -7.84
N ALA A 99 -4.94 3.94 -7.14
CA ALA A 99 -3.77 3.10 -6.91
C ALA A 99 -3.22 2.51 -8.20
N LEU A 100 -4.08 2.05 -9.12
CA LEU A 100 -3.66 1.58 -10.44
C LEU A 100 -2.85 2.66 -11.18
N ILE A 101 -3.42 3.86 -11.32
CA ILE A 101 -2.77 5.00 -11.99
C ILE A 101 -1.45 5.35 -11.30
N PHE A 102 -1.42 5.39 -9.97
CA PHE A 102 -0.22 5.69 -9.20
C PHE A 102 0.91 4.70 -9.48
N PHE A 103 0.63 3.40 -9.47
CA PHE A 103 1.62 2.38 -9.78
C PHE A 103 2.05 2.41 -11.24
N GLU A 104 1.14 2.71 -12.17
CA GLU A 104 1.46 2.89 -13.59
C GLU A 104 2.42 4.05 -13.83
N LEU A 105 2.16 5.20 -13.19
CA LEU A 105 3.04 6.36 -13.23
C LEU A 105 4.42 6.06 -12.63
N LEU A 106 4.48 5.29 -11.55
CA LEU A 106 5.73 4.85 -10.93
C LEU A 106 6.57 3.97 -11.86
N ILE A 107 5.92 3.14 -12.68
CA ILE A 107 6.59 2.32 -13.70
C ILE A 107 7.09 3.18 -14.85
N TRP A 108 6.32 4.17 -15.30
CA TRP A 108 6.68 5.08 -16.40
C TRP A 108 7.69 6.17 -16.01
N TRP A 109 7.82 6.49 -14.73
CA TRP A 109 8.80 7.46 -14.23
C TRP A 109 10.25 6.93 -14.32
N ARG A 110 10.43 5.62 -14.50
CA ARG A 110 11.74 4.97 -14.62
C ARG A 110 12.20 4.85 -16.06
#